data_AF-A0A3L7YXT6-F1
#
_entry.id   AF-A0A3L7YXT6-F1
#
_cell.length_a   1.000
_cell.length_b   1.000
_cell.length_c   1.000
_cell.angle_alpha   90.00
_cell.angle_beta   90.00
_cell.angle_gamma   90.00
#
_symmetry.space_group_name_H-M   'P 1'
#
loop_
_entity.id
_entity.type
_entity.pdbx_description
1 polymer ?
#
loop_
_entity_poly.entity_id
_entity_poly.type
_entity_poly.pdbx_seq_one_letter_code
_entity_poly.pdbx_strand_id
1 'polypeptide(L)'
;MEENIMKTHQFLLSFFLLVCSSAIASVLLAQDSKLPEKAKLETILYQDADMIGVGYVYKKQFVENQHVTFISKSFRDKHFSSYRIKEKNGQTYLHERKSNTWVDLSSLKPFINGIYFTRNDTSYIKGIVNPYDGFVCEGIFIFCNSKHNNKYFLSPLAKETQKFSLGMSGATSYQLTIKEGYKAYGKSLGDGYSLKIDFPDKSKILTLESRVVKLNDLEGFSISDADCLKKLESVKIKFANGDSFSGTVTSASAFSGEELRLLRGKYTYSTGEEVIGEYSKIRYDDGIIYVPKGIITFSDGVVASNDWLRKYNFTSKEWKQIYDSCNGLTEIRDMAAQLELKKQQEKIAEQRAEQLKRKKEEEQRRNIISRYGEYYGALIIKKKLVPGMSQAMVNEVWSKDFFDCSISTSSGRRIEVWTLNNDKMQIKIASEANKADKSGETAVAAMLLMNFLGSTSLSSVPNMLVFMNDKLTDIYK
;
A
#
# COMPACT_ATOMS: atom_id res chain seq x y z
N MET A 1 -13.31 -2.86 -25.04
CA MET A 1 -13.79 -3.81 -24.01
C MET A 1 -14.39 -3.08 -22.80
N GLU A 2 -13.85 -1.93 -22.40
CA GLU A 2 -14.41 -1.05 -21.34
C GLU A 2 -15.77 -0.44 -21.69
N GLU A 3 -16.03 -0.17 -22.97
CA GLU A 3 -17.30 0.44 -23.44
C GLU A 3 -18.53 -0.47 -23.24
N ASN A 4 -18.34 -1.80 -23.24
CA ASN A 4 -19.41 -2.77 -22.97
C ASN A 4 -19.71 -2.90 -21.47
N ILE A 5 -18.71 -2.71 -20.60
CA ILE A 5 -18.88 -2.80 -19.14
C ILE A 5 -19.62 -1.55 -18.63
N MET A 6 -19.29 -0.38 -19.17
CA MET A 6 -19.98 0.87 -18.83
C MET A 6 -21.44 0.87 -19.32
N LYS A 7 -21.72 0.33 -20.52
CA LYS A 7 -23.10 0.15 -21.03
C LYS A 7 -23.91 -0.82 -20.18
N THR A 8 -23.31 -1.90 -19.68
CA THR A 8 -24.02 -2.90 -18.84
C THR A 8 -24.36 -2.32 -17.45
N HIS A 9 -23.44 -1.54 -16.86
CA HIS A 9 -23.70 -0.81 -15.61
C HIS A 9 -24.74 0.29 -15.77
N GLN A 10 -24.69 1.07 -16.87
CA GLN A 10 -25.73 2.06 -17.17
C GLN A 10 -27.08 1.39 -17.42
N PHE A 11 -27.13 0.22 -18.07
CA PHE A 11 -28.38 -0.52 -18.27
C PHE A 11 -28.96 -1.06 -16.97
N LEU A 12 -28.14 -1.66 -16.09
CA LEU A 12 -28.57 -2.12 -14.76
C LEU A 12 -29.05 -0.95 -13.89
N LEU A 13 -28.29 0.16 -13.85
CA LEU A 13 -28.66 1.34 -13.06
C LEU A 13 -29.95 1.99 -13.60
N SER A 14 -30.10 2.08 -14.93
CA SER A 14 -31.29 2.64 -15.59
C SER A 14 -32.51 1.73 -15.40
N PHE A 15 -32.34 0.41 -15.46
CA PHE A 15 -33.40 -0.57 -15.23
C PHE A 15 -33.84 -0.59 -13.76
N PHE A 16 -32.89 -0.55 -12.81
CA PHE A 16 -33.19 -0.42 -11.38
C PHE A 16 -33.85 0.92 -11.04
N LEU A 17 -33.47 2.02 -11.70
CA LEU A 17 -34.13 3.32 -11.56
C LEU A 17 -35.56 3.33 -12.16
N LEU A 18 -35.80 2.60 -13.25
CA LEU A 18 -37.12 2.52 -13.90
C LEU A 18 -38.13 1.70 -13.08
N VAL A 19 -37.68 0.63 -12.41
CA VAL A 19 -38.52 -0.24 -11.57
C VAL A 19 -38.76 0.32 -10.16
N CYS A 20 -38.10 1.43 -9.81
CA CYS A 20 -38.42 2.23 -8.63
C CYS A 20 -39.61 3.18 -8.83
N SER A 21 -40.22 3.23 -10.03
CA SER A 21 -41.47 3.93 -10.26
C SER A 21 -42.65 3.06 -9.80
N SER A 22 -43.52 3.66 -8.99
CA SER A 22 -44.69 3.12 -8.27
C SER A 22 -45.09 1.64 -8.46
N ALA A 23 -45.53 1.01 -7.35
CA ALA A 23 -46.01 -0.38 -7.31
C ALA A 23 -47.07 -0.75 -8.39
N ILE A 24 -47.76 0.26 -8.94
CA ILE A 24 -48.73 0.11 -10.01
C ILE A 24 -48.14 0.36 -11.41
N ALA A 25 -47.19 1.30 -11.57
CA ALA A 25 -46.53 1.54 -12.85
C ALA A 25 -45.81 0.27 -13.35
N SER A 26 -45.16 -0.46 -12.43
CA SER A 26 -44.53 -1.75 -12.74
C SER A 26 -45.51 -2.81 -13.27
N VAL A 27 -46.76 -2.85 -12.79
CA VAL A 27 -47.78 -3.82 -13.25
C VAL A 27 -48.42 -3.42 -14.58
N LEU A 28 -48.57 -2.11 -14.84
CA LEU A 28 -49.20 -1.61 -16.06
C LEU A 28 -48.24 -1.56 -17.26
N LEU A 29 -46.95 -1.32 -17.03
CA LEU A 29 -45.95 -1.18 -18.09
C LEU A 29 -45.39 -2.52 -18.60
N ALA A 30 -45.56 -3.62 -17.86
CA ALA A 30 -44.91 -4.91 -18.11
C ALA A 30 -45.87 -6.02 -18.62
N GLN A 31 -46.89 -5.65 -19.40
CA GLN A 31 -47.90 -6.59 -19.90
C GLN A 31 -47.43 -7.28 -21.19
N ASP A 32 -47.42 -8.62 -21.21
CA ASP A 32 -46.97 -9.40 -22.37
C ASP A 32 -47.95 -10.49 -22.85
N SER A 33 -49.20 -10.55 -22.35
CA SER A 33 -50.14 -11.60 -22.80
C SER A 33 -51.64 -11.27 -22.74
N LYS A 34 -52.45 -12.03 -23.50
CA LYS A 34 -53.93 -11.99 -23.51
C LYS A 34 -54.48 -12.23 -22.10
N LEU A 35 -55.09 -11.21 -21.51
CA LEU A 35 -55.81 -11.31 -20.25
C LEU A 35 -57.12 -12.12 -20.43
N PRO A 36 -57.51 -12.96 -19.46
CA PRO A 36 -58.86 -13.52 -19.43
C PRO A 36 -59.89 -12.39 -19.44
N GLU A 37 -60.97 -12.54 -20.22
CA GLU A 37 -62.01 -11.49 -20.43
C GLU A 37 -62.64 -10.95 -19.13
N LYS A 38 -62.61 -11.75 -18.05
CA LYS A 38 -63.15 -11.41 -16.74
C LYS A 38 -62.09 -11.08 -15.69
N ALA A 39 -60.82 -11.02 -16.06
CA ALA A 39 -59.75 -10.63 -15.15
C ALA A 39 -59.82 -9.13 -14.85
N LYS A 40 -59.64 -8.76 -13.59
CA LYS A 40 -59.62 -7.35 -13.16
C LYS A 40 -58.33 -7.05 -12.42
N LEU A 41 -57.81 -5.84 -12.60
CA LEU A 41 -56.71 -5.36 -11.79
C LEU A 41 -57.25 -5.09 -10.38
N GLU A 42 -56.77 -5.85 -9.40
CA GLU A 42 -57.29 -5.81 -8.03
C GLU A 42 -56.17 -5.71 -7.00
N THR A 43 -56.56 -5.28 -5.80
CA THR A 43 -55.72 -5.32 -4.60
C THR A 43 -56.25 -6.41 -3.67
N ILE A 44 -55.40 -7.37 -3.33
CA ILE A 44 -55.70 -8.41 -2.34
C ILE A 44 -54.99 -8.04 -1.03
N LEU A 45 -55.78 -7.91 0.04
CA LEU A 45 -55.28 -7.62 1.38
C LEU A 45 -55.08 -8.92 2.15
N TYR A 46 -53.84 -9.15 2.59
CA TYR A 46 -53.50 -10.22 3.51
C TYR A 46 -53.40 -9.60 4.91
N GLN A 47 -54.53 -9.59 5.64
CA GLN A 47 -54.65 -8.84 6.89
C GLN A 47 -53.69 -9.35 7.97
N ASP A 48 -53.63 -10.67 8.19
CA ASP A 48 -52.83 -11.29 9.26
C ASP A 48 -51.33 -11.39 8.96
N ALA A 49 -50.96 -11.27 7.68
CA ALA A 49 -49.57 -11.44 7.22
C ALA A 49 -48.92 -10.11 6.81
N ASP A 50 -49.56 -8.99 7.14
CA ASP A 50 -49.02 -7.65 6.88
C ASP A 50 -48.55 -7.43 5.45
N MET A 51 -49.33 -7.88 4.46
CA MET A 51 -48.99 -7.77 3.04
C MET A 51 -50.17 -7.30 2.19
N ILE A 52 -49.85 -6.61 1.11
CA ILE A 52 -50.79 -6.16 0.08
C ILE A 52 -50.28 -6.69 -1.26
N GLY A 53 -51.07 -7.49 -1.95
CA GLY A 53 -50.78 -7.92 -3.32
C GLY A 53 -51.58 -7.10 -4.33
N VAL A 54 -50.93 -6.68 -5.41
CA VAL A 54 -51.53 -5.94 -6.53
C VAL A 54 -51.24 -6.70 -7.81
N GLY A 55 -52.28 -6.96 -8.62
CA GLY A 55 -52.14 -7.67 -9.88
C GLY A 55 -53.48 -7.99 -10.51
N TYR A 56 -53.46 -8.60 -11.69
CA TYR A 56 -54.69 -9.12 -12.32
C TYR A 56 -55.19 -10.34 -11.57
N VAL A 57 -56.48 -10.34 -11.23
CA VAL A 57 -57.15 -11.40 -10.48
C VAL A 57 -58.31 -11.95 -11.29
N TYR A 58 -58.43 -13.28 -11.33
CA TYR A 58 -59.57 -14.01 -11.87
C TYR A 58 -59.91 -15.18 -10.95
N LYS A 59 -61.21 -15.39 -10.65
CA LYS A 59 -61.69 -16.43 -9.72
C LYS A 59 -60.94 -16.46 -8.37
N LYS A 60 -60.67 -15.28 -7.80
CA LYS A 60 -59.88 -15.13 -6.54
C LYS A 60 -58.50 -15.78 -6.64
N GLN A 61 -57.80 -15.63 -7.76
CA GLN A 61 -56.40 -16.03 -7.92
C GLN A 61 -55.69 -15.01 -8.83
N PHE A 62 -54.40 -14.80 -8.61
CA PHE A 62 -53.60 -14.02 -9.56
C PHE A 62 -53.54 -14.73 -10.90
N VAL A 63 -53.67 -13.97 -11.98
CA VAL A 63 -53.57 -14.51 -13.34
C VAL A 63 -52.12 -14.89 -13.62
N GLU A 64 -51.92 -16.10 -14.11
CA GLU A 64 -50.60 -16.63 -14.46
C GLU A 64 -49.96 -15.83 -15.61
N ASN A 65 -48.63 -15.71 -15.58
CA ASN A 65 -47.82 -14.94 -16.52
C ASN A 65 -48.17 -13.45 -16.57
N GLN A 66 -48.74 -12.91 -15.48
CA GLN A 66 -49.00 -11.48 -15.32
C GLN A 66 -48.11 -10.90 -14.23
N HIS A 67 -47.86 -9.60 -14.35
CA HIS A 67 -47.08 -8.88 -13.37
C HIS A 67 -47.87 -8.73 -12.06
N VAL A 68 -47.20 -9.01 -10.95
CA VAL A 68 -47.71 -8.85 -9.59
C VAL A 68 -46.73 -8.03 -8.76
N THR A 69 -47.25 -7.29 -7.81
CA THR A 69 -46.46 -6.51 -6.85
C THR A 69 -47.00 -6.76 -5.45
N PHE A 70 -46.11 -7.10 -4.51
CA PHE A 70 -46.43 -7.25 -3.10
C PHE A 70 -45.71 -6.20 -2.27
N ILE A 71 -46.44 -5.58 -1.33
CA ILE A 71 -45.96 -4.50 -0.47
C ILE A 71 -46.17 -4.91 0.99
N SER A 72 -45.11 -4.79 1.80
CA SER A 72 -45.14 -5.16 3.22
C SER A 72 -45.57 -4.01 4.11
N LYS A 73 -46.50 -4.28 5.04
CA LYS A 73 -47.00 -3.34 6.06
C LYS A 73 -45.99 -3.16 7.20
N SER A 74 -45.17 -4.17 7.50
CA SER A 74 -44.17 -4.10 8.59
C SER A 74 -43.07 -3.06 8.36
N PHE A 75 -42.94 -2.55 7.13
CA PHE A 75 -41.90 -1.58 6.79
C PHE A 75 -42.28 -0.14 7.16
N ARG A 76 -43.55 0.19 7.46
CA ARG A 76 -43.89 1.62 7.58
C ARG A 76 -45.04 2.09 8.49
N ASP A 77 -45.89 1.25 9.09
CA ASP A 77 -46.77 1.62 10.24
C ASP A 77 -47.83 0.54 10.51
N LYS A 78 -48.35 0.45 11.75
CA LYS A 78 -49.17 -0.69 12.20
C LYS A 78 -50.67 -0.71 11.87
N HIS A 79 -51.28 0.30 11.22
CA HIS A 79 -52.73 0.27 10.96
C HIS A 79 -53.13 0.88 9.62
N PHE A 80 -53.82 0.09 8.79
CA PHE A 80 -54.30 0.47 7.46
C PHE A 80 -55.78 0.04 7.30
N SER A 81 -56.66 0.94 6.84
CA SER A 81 -58.13 0.74 6.91
C SER A 81 -58.82 0.34 5.60
N SER A 82 -58.32 0.72 4.43
CA SER A 82 -58.79 0.24 3.10
C SER A 82 -57.91 0.77 1.97
N TYR A 83 -57.84 0.03 0.85
CA TYR A 83 -57.08 0.39 -0.34
C TYR A 83 -57.94 0.37 -1.59
N ARG A 84 -57.60 1.22 -2.56
CA ARG A 84 -58.17 1.13 -3.90
C ARG A 84 -57.16 1.56 -4.96
N ILE A 85 -57.34 0.98 -6.12
CA ILE A 85 -56.72 1.41 -7.37
C ILE A 85 -57.60 2.51 -7.95
N LYS A 86 -57.01 3.67 -8.25
CA LYS A 86 -57.71 4.79 -8.87
C LYS A 86 -56.99 5.25 -10.11
N GLU A 87 -57.76 5.50 -11.16
CA GLU A 87 -57.27 6.13 -12.37
C GLU A 87 -57.51 7.64 -12.30
N LYS A 88 -56.47 8.44 -12.51
CA LYS A 88 -56.54 9.90 -12.62
C LYS A 88 -55.58 10.35 -13.71
N ASN A 89 -56.08 11.10 -14.71
CA ASN A 89 -55.29 11.59 -15.84
C ASN A 89 -54.52 10.48 -16.61
N GLY A 90 -55.12 9.29 -16.77
CA GLY A 90 -54.48 8.14 -17.45
C GLY A 90 -53.36 7.48 -16.65
N GLN A 91 -53.12 7.89 -15.40
CA GLN A 91 -52.20 7.26 -14.48
C GLN A 91 -52.98 6.55 -13.37
N THR A 92 -52.51 5.37 -12.98
CA THR A 92 -53.15 4.55 -11.97
C THR A 92 -52.37 4.63 -10.66
N TYR A 93 -53.06 4.95 -9.57
CA TYR A 93 -52.49 5.21 -8.24
C TYR A 93 -53.04 4.23 -7.19
N LEU A 94 -52.17 3.85 -6.24
CA LEU A 94 -52.55 3.05 -5.08
C LEU A 94 -52.89 4.02 -3.96
N HIS A 95 -54.15 4.10 -3.56
CA HIS A 95 -54.53 4.98 -2.47
C HIS A 95 -54.92 4.19 -1.23
N GLU A 96 -54.43 4.63 -0.07
CA GLU A 96 -54.91 4.22 1.25
C GLU A 96 -55.94 5.21 1.76
N ARG A 97 -57.00 4.72 2.38
CA ARG A 97 -57.88 5.54 3.20
C ARG A 97 -57.31 5.71 4.60
N LYS A 98 -56.95 6.94 4.97
CA LYS A 98 -56.71 7.35 6.36
C LYS A 98 -57.87 8.23 6.80
N SER A 99 -58.78 7.67 7.61
CA SER A 99 -60.02 8.33 8.03
C SER A 99 -60.87 8.82 6.85
N ASN A 100 -60.86 10.13 6.57
CA ASN A 100 -61.62 10.79 5.50
C ASN A 100 -60.76 11.25 4.31
N THR A 101 -59.43 11.04 4.35
CA THR A 101 -58.52 11.42 3.26
C THR A 101 -57.92 10.19 2.58
N TRP A 102 -57.59 10.34 1.30
CA TRP A 102 -56.90 9.32 0.52
C TRP A 102 -55.45 9.74 0.36
N VAL A 103 -54.53 8.90 0.82
CA VAL A 103 -53.08 9.12 0.73
C VAL A 103 -52.56 8.32 -0.45
N ASP A 104 -51.79 8.98 -1.32
CA ASP A 104 -51.11 8.31 -2.44
C ASP A 104 -49.93 7.47 -1.91
N LEU A 105 -49.97 6.18 -2.21
CA LEU A 105 -48.97 5.20 -1.83
C LEU A 105 -48.06 4.81 -3.00
N SER A 106 -48.09 5.57 -4.09
CA SER A 106 -47.22 5.35 -5.26
C SER A 106 -45.72 5.46 -4.94
N SER A 107 -45.35 5.98 -3.76
CA SER A 107 -43.98 6.02 -3.22
C SER A 107 -43.58 4.80 -2.39
N LEU A 108 -44.47 3.82 -2.20
CA LEU A 108 -44.16 2.61 -1.45
C LEU A 108 -43.21 1.71 -2.25
N LYS A 109 -42.12 1.31 -1.59
CA LYS A 109 -41.16 0.33 -2.12
C LYS A 109 -41.81 -1.07 -2.09
N PRO A 110 -41.84 -1.80 -3.20
CA PRO A 110 -42.34 -3.17 -3.22
C PRO A 110 -41.41 -4.09 -2.44
N PHE A 111 -41.98 -5.07 -1.73
CA PHE A 111 -41.23 -6.16 -1.11
C PHE A 111 -40.80 -7.17 -2.17
N ILE A 112 -41.70 -7.54 -3.08
CA ILE A 112 -41.40 -8.32 -4.29
C ILE A 112 -42.28 -7.82 -5.44
N ASN A 113 -41.73 -7.73 -6.64
CA ASN A 113 -42.50 -7.51 -7.86
C ASN A 113 -41.98 -8.43 -8.98
N GLY A 114 -42.81 -8.72 -9.97
CA GLY A 114 -42.39 -9.53 -11.12
C GLY A 114 -43.52 -10.31 -11.76
N ILE A 115 -43.16 -11.21 -12.67
CA ILE A 115 -44.10 -12.08 -13.37
C ILE A 115 -44.44 -13.26 -12.46
N TYR A 116 -45.72 -13.39 -12.12
CA TYR A 116 -46.26 -14.54 -11.38
C TYR A 116 -46.44 -15.74 -12.31
N PHE A 117 -46.02 -16.93 -11.87
CA PHE A 117 -46.30 -18.18 -12.58
C PHE A 117 -46.37 -19.36 -11.63
N THR A 118 -46.89 -20.49 -12.10
CA THR A 118 -46.93 -21.74 -11.34
C THR A 118 -46.16 -22.85 -12.04
N ARG A 119 -45.51 -23.71 -11.25
CA ARG A 119 -44.87 -24.93 -11.76
C ARG A 119 -45.01 -26.04 -10.73
N ASN A 120 -45.53 -27.19 -11.15
CA ASN A 120 -45.80 -28.33 -10.24
C ASN A 120 -46.62 -27.89 -9.01
N ASP A 121 -47.64 -27.05 -9.22
CA ASP A 121 -48.50 -26.45 -8.19
C ASP A 121 -47.77 -25.59 -7.14
N THR A 122 -46.54 -25.15 -7.45
CA THR A 122 -45.80 -24.18 -6.65
C THR A 122 -45.85 -22.80 -7.30
N SER A 123 -46.16 -21.77 -6.52
CA SER A 123 -46.21 -20.36 -6.91
C SER A 123 -44.82 -19.76 -6.94
N TYR A 124 -44.49 -19.14 -8.07
CA TYR A 124 -43.23 -18.45 -8.31
C TYR A 124 -43.48 -17.01 -8.75
N ILE A 125 -42.51 -16.16 -8.46
CA ILE A 125 -42.41 -14.81 -9.02
C ILE A 125 -41.02 -14.67 -9.62
N LYS A 126 -40.95 -14.39 -10.93
CA LYS A 126 -39.72 -13.98 -11.61
C LYS A 126 -39.66 -12.46 -11.59
N GLY A 127 -38.78 -11.88 -10.80
CA GLY A 127 -38.62 -10.42 -10.72
C GLY A 127 -37.66 -9.99 -9.63
N ILE A 128 -38.00 -8.92 -8.91
CA ILE A 128 -37.11 -8.25 -7.96
C ILE A 128 -37.71 -8.31 -6.55
N VAL A 129 -36.88 -8.69 -5.58
CA VAL A 129 -37.18 -8.69 -4.14
C VAL A 129 -36.32 -7.63 -3.46
N ASN A 130 -36.93 -6.89 -2.55
CA ASN A 130 -36.27 -5.96 -1.63
C ASN A 130 -36.68 -6.30 -0.19
N PRO A 131 -36.09 -7.35 0.41
CA PRO A 131 -36.52 -7.86 1.71
C PRO A 131 -36.02 -7.03 2.90
N TYR A 132 -35.06 -6.12 2.71
CA TYR A 132 -34.51 -5.24 3.76
C TYR A 132 -34.01 -3.93 3.13
N ASP A 133 -33.95 -2.85 3.92
CA ASP A 133 -33.43 -1.58 3.42
C ASP A 133 -31.97 -1.75 2.98
N GLY A 134 -31.76 -1.82 1.66
CA GLY A 134 -30.45 -1.88 1.04
C GLY A 134 -30.09 -3.21 0.37
N PHE A 135 -30.85 -4.30 0.57
CA PHE A 135 -30.65 -5.58 -0.14
C PHE A 135 -31.70 -5.73 -1.23
N VAL A 136 -31.27 -5.85 -2.49
CA VAL A 136 -32.14 -6.00 -3.66
C VAL A 136 -31.65 -7.18 -4.47
N CYS A 137 -32.54 -8.12 -4.79
CA CYS A 137 -32.19 -9.33 -5.52
C CYS A 137 -33.15 -9.54 -6.68
N GLU A 138 -32.62 -9.91 -7.83
CA GLU A 138 -33.38 -10.30 -9.01
C GLU A 138 -33.28 -11.81 -9.22
N GLY A 139 -34.38 -12.45 -9.59
CA GLY A 139 -34.38 -13.87 -9.89
C GLY A 139 -35.76 -14.51 -9.89
N ILE A 140 -35.76 -15.82 -9.67
CA ILE A 140 -36.96 -16.63 -9.52
C ILE A 140 -37.11 -16.98 -8.04
N PHE A 141 -38.23 -16.56 -7.47
CA PHE A 141 -38.55 -16.72 -6.07
C PHE A 141 -39.79 -17.58 -5.90
N ILE A 142 -39.74 -18.53 -4.98
CA ILE A 142 -40.92 -19.18 -4.43
C ILE A 142 -41.52 -18.18 -3.45
N PHE A 143 -42.73 -17.72 -3.73
CA PHE A 143 -43.43 -16.78 -2.87
C PHE A 143 -44.82 -17.33 -2.58
N CYS A 144 -45.11 -17.58 -1.31
CA CYS A 144 -46.34 -18.24 -0.91
C CYS A 144 -46.78 -17.81 0.48
N ASN A 145 -48.07 -17.96 0.75
CA ASN A 145 -48.66 -17.84 2.08
C ASN A 145 -49.34 -19.13 2.54
N SER A 146 -49.22 -20.23 1.79
CA SER A 146 -49.71 -21.53 2.22
C SER A 146 -48.91 -22.70 1.66
N LYS A 147 -48.90 -23.80 2.41
CA LYS A 147 -48.17 -25.04 2.09
C LYS A 147 -49.10 -26.25 2.26
N HIS A 148 -49.15 -27.12 1.24
CA HIS A 148 -49.89 -28.38 1.27
C HIS A 148 -49.12 -29.45 0.50
N ASN A 149 -48.86 -30.62 1.09
CA ASN A 149 -48.12 -31.73 0.44
C ASN A 149 -46.81 -31.30 -0.26
N ASN A 150 -45.99 -30.48 0.41
CA ASN A 150 -44.75 -29.90 -0.14
C ASN A 150 -44.92 -28.98 -1.38
N LYS A 151 -46.15 -28.58 -1.70
CA LYS A 151 -46.47 -27.55 -2.69
C LYS A 151 -46.73 -26.23 -1.97
N TYR A 152 -46.25 -25.14 -2.55
CA TYR A 152 -46.31 -23.80 -1.96
C TYR A 152 -47.16 -22.90 -2.84
N PHE A 153 -48.28 -22.37 -2.34
CA PHE A 153 -49.22 -21.62 -3.17
C PHE A 153 -49.58 -20.26 -2.59
N LEU A 154 -49.87 -19.32 -3.48
CA LEU A 154 -50.47 -18.02 -3.15
C LEU A 154 -51.99 -18.17 -3.13
N SER A 155 -52.56 -18.26 -1.93
CA SER A 155 -54.00 -18.33 -1.71
C SER A 155 -54.51 -17.03 -1.10
N PRO A 156 -55.46 -16.32 -1.72
CA PRO A 156 -56.14 -15.19 -1.08
C PRO A 156 -57.12 -15.61 0.02
N LEU A 157 -57.26 -16.91 0.31
CA LEU A 157 -58.16 -17.48 1.31
C LEU A 157 -57.41 -18.17 2.47
N ALA A 158 -56.09 -18.01 2.58
CA ALA A 158 -55.31 -18.65 3.63
C ALA A 158 -55.80 -18.21 5.01
N LYS A 159 -56.16 -19.18 5.87
CA LYS A 159 -56.68 -18.95 7.23
C LYS A 159 -55.57 -18.56 8.21
N GLU A 160 -55.65 -17.35 8.74
CA GLU A 160 -55.34 -16.82 10.08
C GLU A 160 -53.96 -17.04 10.77
N THR A 161 -53.00 -17.82 10.26
CA THR A 161 -51.68 -17.94 10.95
C THR A 161 -50.42 -18.07 10.10
N GLN A 162 -50.52 -18.15 8.78
CA GLN A 162 -49.35 -18.46 7.94
C GLN A 162 -48.63 -17.19 7.45
N LYS A 163 -47.43 -16.95 8.02
CA LYS A 163 -46.49 -15.93 7.53
C LYS A 163 -46.15 -16.21 6.07
N PHE A 164 -46.02 -15.15 5.25
CA PHE A 164 -45.45 -15.29 3.91
C PHE A 164 -44.07 -15.91 4.00
N SER A 165 -43.80 -16.86 3.12
CA SER A 165 -42.49 -17.48 2.97
C SER A 165 -41.92 -17.08 1.62
N LEU A 166 -40.67 -16.63 1.65
CA LEU A 166 -39.88 -16.31 0.47
C LEU A 166 -38.73 -17.31 0.40
N GLY A 167 -38.74 -18.15 -0.64
CA GLY A 167 -37.65 -19.06 -0.98
C GLY A 167 -36.98 -18.62 -2.27
N MET A 168 -35.65 -18.68 -2.33
CA MET A 168 -34.91 -18.38 -3.56
C MET A 168 -34.74 -19.67 -4.37
N SER A 169 -35.27 -19.72 -5.60
CA SER A 169 -35.11 -20.87 -6.50
C SER A 169 -33.98 -20.67 -7.51
N GLY A 170 -33.62 -19.43 -7.81
CA GLY A 170 -32.50 -19.08 -8.67
C GLY A 170 -32.39 -17.57 -8.80
N ALA A 171 -31.46 -16.95 -8.06
CA ALA A 171 -31.13 -15.54 -8.25
C ALA A 171 -30.30 -15.36 -9.53
N THR A 172 -30.57 -14.33 -10.30
CA THR A 172 -29.74 -13.93 -11.45
C THR A 172 -28.73 -12.88 -11.03
N SER A 173 -29.16 -11.89 -10.23
CA SER A 173 -28.32 -10.79 -9.78
C SER A 173 -28.72 -10.31 -8.38
N TYR A 174 -27.81 -9.61 -7.69
CA TYR A 174 -28.11 -8.96 -6.42
C TYR A 174 -27.28 -7.70 -6.23
N GLN A 175 -27.79 -6.83 -5.35
CA GLN A 175 -27.13 -5.64 -4.83
C GLN A 175 -27.40 -5.56 -3.32
N LEU A 176 -26.40 -5.24 -2.52
CA LEU A 176 -26.56 -5.03 -1.09
C LEU A 176 -25.70 -3.87 -0.58
N THR A 177 -26.11 -3.28 0.54
CA THR A 177 -25.27 -2.32 1.29
C THR A 177 -24.56 -3.09 2.40
N ILE A 178 -23.22 -3.07 2.41
CA ILE A 178 -22.44 -3.68 3.51
C ILE A 178 -22.42 -2.76 4.73
N LYS A 179 -21.96 -3.25 5.90
CA LYS A 179 -21.98 -2.47 7.16
C LYS A 179 -21.30 -1.10 7.05
N GLU A 180 -20.25 -1.01 6.24
CA GLU A 180 -19.48 0.21 5.98
C GLU A 180 -20.18 1.21 5.03
N GLY A 181 -21.40 0.90 4.58
CA GLY A 181 -22.19 1.77 3.69
C GLY A 181 -21.88 1.60 2.20
N TYR A 182 -20.86 0.83 1.84
CA TYR A 182 -20.50 0.55 0.46
C TYR A 182 -21.52 -0.38 -0.23
N LYS A 183 -21.62 -0.25 -1.56
CA LYS A 183 -22.46 -1.10 -2.38
C LYS A 183 -21.67 -2.31 -2.85
N ALA A 184 -22.21 -3.49 -2.56
CA ALA A 184 -21.77 -4.76 -3.10
C ALA A 184 -22.80 -5.26 -4.10
N TYR A 185 -22.34 -5.91 -5.17
CA TYR A 185 -23.21 -6.47 -6.20
C TYR A 185 -22.64 -7.77 -6.75
N GLY A 186 -23.50 -8.53 -7.41
CA GLY A 186 -23.11 -9.84 -7.88
C GLY A 186 -24.17 -10.54 -8.72
N LYS A 187 -23.84 -11.76 -9.13
CA LYS A 187 -24.70 -12.63 -9.93
C LYS A 187 -24.50 -14.09 -9.56
N SER A 188 -25.50 -14.91 -9.82
CA SER A 188 -25.36 -16.35 -9.65
C SER A 188 -24.36 -16.92 -10.65
N LEU A 189 -23.57 -17.86 -10.13
CA LEU A 189 -22.69 -18.76 -10.83
C LEU A 189 -23.25 -20.19 -10.63
N GLY A 190 -22.89 -21.15 -11.49
CA GLY A 190 -23.43 -22.51 -11.42
C GLY A 190 -23.30 -23.16 -10.03
N ASP A 191 -22.22 -22.85 -9.31
CA ASP A 191 -21.87 -23.38 -7.99
C ASP A 191 -21.66 -22.26 -6.95
N GLY A 192 -22.36 -21.12 -7.04
CA GLY A 192 -22.24 -20.02 -6.06
C GLY A 192 -22.62 -18.65 -6.60
N TYR A 193 -21.96 -17.60 -6.11
CA TYR A 193 -22.25 -16.21 -6.48
C TYR A 193 -20.96 -15.39 -6.61
N SER A 194 -20.86 -14.56 -7.65
CA SER A 194 -19.79 -13.58 -7.75
C SER A 194 -20.09 -12.40 -6.83
N LEU A 195 -19.07 -11.86 -6.18
CA LEU A 195 -19.15 -10.64 -5.37
C LEU A 195 -18.25 -9.58 -5.99
N LYS A 196 -18.72 -8.35 -6.10
CA LYS A 196 -17.92 -7.16 -6.39
C LYS A 196 -18.34 -6.02 -5.48
N ILE A 197 -17.36 -5.33 -4.91
CA ILE A 197 -17.52 -4.17 -4.05
C ILE A 197 -16.71 -3.04 -4.66
N ASP A 198 -17.35 -1.89 -4.89
CA ASP A 198 -16.68 -0.68 -5.34
C ASP A 198 -16.53 0.29 -4.18
N PHE A 199 -15.36 0.91 -4.09
CA PHE A 199 -15.02 1.91 -3.07
C PHE A 199 -14.80 3.26 -3.76
N PRO A 200 -15.86 4.07 -3.93
CA PRO A 200 -15.82 5.28 -4.77
C PRO A 200 -15.06 6.45 -4.14
N ASP A 201 -14.86 6.44 -2.82
CA ASP A 201 -14.06 7.45 -2.12
C ASP A 201 -12.56 7.23 -2.36
N LYS A 202 -11.70 8.20 -1.98
CA LYS A 202 -10.20 8.13 -2.05
C LYS A 202 -9.56 7.04 -1.16
N SER A 203 -10.20 5.88 -1.13
CA SER A 203 -9.80 4.64 -0.52
C SER A 203 -8.56 4.09 -1.22
N LYS A 204 -7.70 3.41 -0.45
CA LYS A 204 -6.51 2.74 -0.99
C LYS A 204 -6.87 1.60 -1.94
N ILE A 205 -8.07 1.03 -1.78
CA ILE A 205 -8.62 -0.09 -2.54
C ILE A 205 -9.75 0.46 -3.40
N LEU A 206 -9.70 0.30 -4.72
CA LEU A 206 -10.75 0.73 -5.63
C LEU A 206 -11.87 -0.30 -5.76
N THR A 207 -11.49 -1.58 -5.91
CA THR A 207 -12.45 -2.67 -6.08
C THR A 207 -11.98 -3.93 -5.34
N LEU A 208 -12.95 -4.68 -4.82
CA LEU A 208 -12.76 -6.03 -4.29
C LEU A 208 -13.74 -6.96 -5.00
N GLU A 209 -13.22 -7.98 -5.66
CA GLU A 209 -13.98 -9.03 -6.32
C GLU A 209 -13.71 -10.37 -5.65
N SER A 210 -14.72 -11.21 -5.51
CA SER A 210 -14.56 -12.56 -4.98
C SER A 210 -15.74 -13.44 -5.36
N ARG A 211 -15.84 -14.60 -4.71
CA ARG A 211 -16.92 -15.55 -4.84
C ARG A 211 -17.39 -15.99 -3.45
N VAL A 212 -18.69 -16.20 -3.32
CA VAL A 212 -19.32 -16.81 -2.13
C VAL A 212 -20.16 -18.01 -2.52
N VAL A 213 -20.21 -18.99 -1.62
CA VAL A 213 -20.97 -20.24 -1.85
C VAL A 213 -22.47 -19.98 -1.69
N LYS A 214 -22.87 -19.26 -0.64
CA LYS A 214 -24.29 -18.95 -0.37
C LYS A 214 -24.50 -17.44 -0.29
N LEU A 215 -25.60 -16.95 -0.86
CA LEU A 215 -25.93 -15.53 -0.80
C LEU A 215 -26.15 -15.03 0.64
N ASN A 216 -26.68 -15.88 1.52
CA ASN A 216 -26.87 -15.57 2.95
C ASN A 216 -25.55 -15.36 3.70
N ASP A 217 -24.42 -15.81 3.16
CA ASP A 217 -23.11 -15.54 3.76
C ASP A 217 -22.77 -14.04 3.75
N LEU A 218 -23.45 -13.27 2.89
CA LEU A 218 -23.32 -11.82 2.77
C LEU A 218 -24.28 -11.03 3.68
N GLU A 219 -25.14 -11.70 4.45
CA GLU A 219 -26.01 -11.02 5.41
C GLU A 219 -25.17 -10.39 6.52
N GLY A 220 -25.28 -9.07 6.70
CA GLY A 220 -24.48 -8.33 7.67
C GLY A 220 -22.97 -8.32 7.36
N PHE A 221 -22.60 -8.59 6.10
CA PHE A 221 -21.21 -8.64 5.66
C PHE A 221 -20.47 -7.34 5.98
N SER A 222 -19.23 -7.49 6.46
CA SER A 222 -18.32 -6.40 6.77
C SER A 222 -16.92 -6.79 6.33
N ILE A 223 -16.24 -5.86 5.66
CA ILE A 223 -14.83 -6.05 5.26
C ILE A 223 -13.86 -5.92 6.44
N SER A 224 -14.35 -5.37 7.55
CA SER A 224 -13.62 -5.23 8.80
C SER A 224 -13.66 -6.51 9.64
N ASP A 225 -14.59 -7.44 9.33
CA ASP A 225 -14.80 -8.67 10.07
C ASP A 225 -14.04 -9.86 9.42
N ALA A 226 -13.12 -10.45 10.17
CA ALA A 226 -12.32 -11.58 9.71
C ALA A 226 -13.17 -12.82 9.39
N ASP A 227 -14.26 -13.05 10.12
CA ASP A 227 -15.14 -14.18 9.89
C ASP A 227 -16.01 -13.99 8.65
N CYS A 228 -16.34 -12.75 8.29
CA CYS A 228 -16.94 -12.44 6.99
C CYS A 228 -15.98 -12.73 5.84
N LEU A 229 -14.71 -12.31 5.97
CA LEU A 229 -13.69 -12.50 4.93
C LEU A 229 -13.33 -13.98 4.70
N LYS A 230 -13.39 -14.83 5.73
CA LYS A 230 -13.17 -16.29 5.59
C LYS A 230 -14.22 -16.99 4.71
N LYS A 231 -15.39 -16.39 4.53
CA LYS A 231 -16.46 -16.92 3.66
C LYS A 231 -16.20 -16.63 2.18
N LEU A 232 -15.30 -15.69 1.90
CA LEU A 232 -14.86 -15.40 0.55
C LEU A 232 -13.89 -16.48 0.09
N GLU A 233 -14.01 -16.90 -1.16
CA GLU A 233 -12.92 -17.60 -1.85
C GLU A 233 -11.74 -16.63 -2.09
N SER A 234 -10.83 -16.98 -3.01
CA SER A 234 -9.78 -16.07 -3.44
C SER A 234 -10.37 -14.72 -3.85
N VAL A 235 -9.92 -13.65 -3.22
CA VAL A 235 -10.29 -12.28 -3.56
C VAL A 235 -9.36 -11.74 -4.65
N LYS A 236 -9.86 -10.84 -5.47
CA LYS A 236 -9.11 -9.99 -6.38
C LYS A 236 -9.31 -8.54 -5.97
N ILE A 237 -8.23 -7.81 -5.75
CA ILE A 237 -8.23 -6.44 -5.26
C ILE A 237 -7.52 -5.56 -6.27
N LYS A 238 -8.11 -4.42 -6.60
CA LYS A 238 -7.45 -3.34 -7.36
C LYS A 238 -7.17 -2.17 -6.43
N PHE A 239 -5.93 -1.71 -6.38
CA PHE A 239 -5.52 -0.58 -5.54
C PHE A 239 -5.51 0.73 -6.31
N ALA A 240 -5.61 1.85 -5.59
CA ALA A 240 -5.63 3.19 -6.17
C ALA A 240 -4.30 3.60 -6.81
N ASN A 241 -3.19 3.01 -6.36
CA ASN A 241 -1.86 3.22 -6.95
C ASN A 241 -1.64 2.39 -8.24
N GLY A 242 -2.65 1.67 -8.74
CA GLY A 242 -2.56 0.83 -9.93
C GLY A 242 -2.14 -0.61 -9.67
N ASP A 243 -1.74 -0.95 -8.45
CA ASP A 243 -1.37 -2.31 -8.08
C ASP A 243 -2.61 -3.22 -8.04
N SER A 244 -2.39 -4.53 -8.08
CA SER A 244 -3.45 -5.52 -7.91
C SER A 244 -3.01 -6.71 -7.06
N PHE A 245 -3.96 -7.35 -6.41
CA PHE A 245 -3.73 -8.56 -5.63
C PHE A 245 -4.77 -9.63 -5.94
N SER A 246 -4.36 -10.90 -5.93
CA SER A 246 -5.24 -12.06 -6.03
C SER A 246 -4.85 -13.11 -4.99
N GLY A 247 -5.71 -13.41 -4.03
CA GLY A 247 -5.41 -14.41 -3.00
C GLY A 247 -6.35 -14.36 -1.80
N THR A 248 -5.87 -14.79 -0.64
CA THR A 248 -6.63 -14.78 0.62
C THR A 248 -6.32 -13.54 1.44
N VAL A 249 -7.32 -13.04 2.15
CA VAL A 249 -7.25 -11.86 3.02
C VAL A 249 -7.83 -12.15 4.40
N THR A 250 -7.48 -11.32 5.37
CA THR A 250 -8.09 -11.26 6.70
C THR A 250 -8.31 -9.80 7.09
N SER A 251 -9.03 -9.54 8.17
CA SER A 251 -8.96 -8.25 8.84
C SER A 251 -8.01 -8.34 10.03
N ALA A 252 -7.49 -7.19 10.46
CA ALA A 252 -6.72 -7.09 11.68
C ALA A 252 -6.83 -5.69 12.28
N SER A 253 -6.75 -5.62 13.61
CA SER A 253 -6.76 -4.35 14.32
C SER A 253 -5.56 -3.47 13.93
N ALA A 254 -5.84 -2.19 13.69
CA ALA A 254 -4.88 -1.12 13.57
C ALA A 254 -5.28 0.05 14.47
N PHE A 255 -4.34 0.96 14.75
CA PHE A 255 -4.59 2.15 15.58
C PHE A 255 -5.70 3.05 15.05
N SER A 256 -6.00 2.98 13.75
CA SER A 256 -7.04 3.75 13.06
C SER A 256 -8.34 2.96 12.81
N GLY A 257 -8.50 1.77 13.40
CA GLY A 257 -9.60 0.84 13.13
C GLY A 257 -9.13 -0.50 12.54
N GLU A 258 -10.06 -1.39 12.21
CA GLU A 258 -9.74 -2.65 11.52
C GLU A 258 -9.33 -2.39 10.06
N GLU A 259 -8.22 -2.99 9.61
CA GLU A 259 -7.69 -2.84 8.25
C GLU A 259 -7.65 -4.21 7.54
N LEU A 260 -8.01 -4.22 6.26
CA LEU A 260 -7.88 -5.40 5.40
C LEU A 260 -6.40 -5.75 5.22
N ARG A 261 -6.03 -7.00 5.52
CA ARG A 261 -4.67 -7.53 5.37
C ARG A 261 -4.62 -8.64 4.35
N LEU A 262 -3.61 -8.56 3.48
CA LEU A 262 -3.24 -9.63 2.56
C LEU A 262 -2.59 -10.76 3.36
N LEU A 263 -2.99 -12.01 3.10
CA LEU A 263 -2.39 -13.19 3.75
C LEU A 263 -1.49 -13.95 2.81
N ARG A 264 -2.04 -14.46 1.71
CA ARG A 264 -1.31 -15.28 0.75
C ARG A 264 -1.90 -15.11 -0.64
N GLY A 265 -1.06 -14.93 -1.65
CA GLY A 265 -1.54 -14.72 -3.01
C GLY A 265 -0.48 -14.18 -3.95
N LYS A 266 -0.98 -13.67 -5.08
CA LYS A 266 -0.20 -12.94 -6.08
C LYS A 266 -0.47 -11.43 -5.95
N TYR A 267 0.56 -10.63 -5.72
CA TYR A 267 0.53 -9.17 -5.83
C TYR A 267 1.26 -8.76 -7.09
N THR A 268 0.66 -7.85 -7.86
CA THR A 268 1.22 -7.31 -9.10
C THR A 268 1.34 -5.81 -8.92
N TYR A 269 2.56 -5.31 -8.96
CA TYR A 269 2.85 -3.88 -8.89
C TYR A 269 2.50 -3.23 -10.23
N SER A 270 2.05 -1.98 -10.18
CA SER A 270 1.83 -1.13 -11.36
C SER A 270 3.08 -0.96 -12.23
N THR A 271 4.26 -1.08 -11.64
CA THR A 271 5.58 -1.07 -12.29
C THR A 271 5.94 -2.40 -12.98
N GLY A 272 5.10 -3.43 -12.87
CA GLY A 272 5.22 -4.70 -13.60
C GLY A 272 5.80 -5.86 -12.79
N GLU A 273 6.30 -5.63 -11.57
CA GLU A 273 6.78 -6.71 -10.71
C GLU A 273 5.65 -7.56 -10.18
N GLU A 274 5.93 -8.85 -10.03
CA GLU A 274 5.00 -9.83 -9.48
C GLU A 274 5.58 -10.47 -8.24
N VAL A 275 4.71 -10.72 -7.27
CA VAL A 275 5.07 -11.36 -6.03
C VAL A 275 4.06 -12.46 -5.76
N ILE A 276 4.51 -13.67 -5.46
CA ILE A 276 3.67 -14.80 -5.10
C ILE A 276 4.14 -15.36 -3.77
N GLY A 277 3.33 -15.24 -2.72
CA GLY A 277 3.76 -15.72 -1.41
C GLY A 277 2.82 -15.35 -0.27
N GLU A 278 3.36 -15.45 0.94
CA GLU A 278 2.73 -14.98 2.17
C GLU A 278 3.13 -13.54 2.46
N TYR A 279 2.14 -12.72 2.78
CA TYR A 279 2.33 -11.31 3.09
C TYR A 279 2.34 -11.15 4.60
N SER A 280 3.52 -10.84 5.14
CA SER A 280 3.68 -10.40 6.52
C SER A 280 4.12 -8.95 6.54
N LYS A 281 3.54 -8.15 7.43
CA LYS A 281 3.99 -6.78 7.68
C LYS A 281 5.35 -6.87 8.38
N ILE A 282 6.42 -6.42 7.74
CA ILE A 282 7.72 -6.26 8.40
C ILE A 282 7.84 -4.79 8.81
N ARG A 283 8.01 -4.56 10.12
CA ARG A 283 8.38 -3.25 10.64
C ARG A 283 9.88 -3.20 10.76
N TYR A 284 10.47 -2.11 10.28
CA TYR A 284 11.80 -1.68 10.67
C TYR A 284 11.63 -0.38 11.48
N ASP A 285 12.61 -0.04 12.31
CA ASP A 285 12.49 0.99 13.35
C ASP A 285 12.03 2.37 12.81
N ASP A 286 12.27 2.68 11.53
CA ASP A 286 11.90 3.95 10.88
C ASP A 286 10.97 3.80 9.65
N GLY A 287 10.34 2.64 9.43
CA GLY A 287 9.48 2.42 8.26
C GLY A 287 8.72 1.09 8.21
N ILE A 288 7.67 1.03 7.38
CA ILE A 288 6.90 -0.19 7.12
C ILE A 288 7.20 -0.62 5.68
N ILE A 289 7.79 -1.80 5.51
CA ILE A 289 7.95 -2.42 4.19
C ILE A 289 7.19 -3.75 4.20
N TYR A 290 6.36 -3.94 3.18
CA TYR A 290 5.74 -5.23 2.92
C TYR A 290 6.75 -6.09 2.17
N VAL A 291 7.58 -6.84 2.90
CA VAL A 291 8.45 -7.85 2.26
C VAL A 291 7.66 -9.14 2.20
N PRO A 292 7.29 -9.60 0.99
CA PRO A 292 6.58 -10.85 0.82
C PRO A 292 7.53 -12.03 1.09
N LYS A 293 7.11 -12.97 1.92
CA LYS A 293 7.74 -14.29 1.98
C LYS A 293 7.25 -15.09 0.78
N GLY A 294 8.03 -15.11 -0.30
CA GLY A 294 7.58 -15.74 -1.53
C GLY A 294 8.56 -15.64 -2.67
N ILE A 295 8.05 -15.84 -3.88
CA ILE A 295 8.76 -15.68 -5.13
C ILE A 295 8.45 -14.27 -5.65
N ILE A 296 9.48 -13.55 -6.07
CA ILE A 296 9.39 -12.21 -6.62
C ILE A 296 9.94 -12.29 -8.04
N THR A 297 9.16 -11.83 -9.00
CA THR A 297 9.57 -11.64 -10.38
C THR A 297 9.68 -10.14 -10.61
N PHE A 298 10.90 -9.66 -10.83
CA PHE A 298 11.17 -8.26 -11.13
C PHE A 298 10.69 -7.91 -12.55
N SER A 299 10.59 -6.62 -12.86
CA SER A 299 10.06 -6.15 -14.15
C SER A 299 10.99 -6.48 -15.32
N ASP A 300 12.26 -6.75 -15.04
CA ASP A 300 13.26 -7.26 -15.97
C ASP A 300 13.26 -8.79 -16.11
N GLY A 301 12.32 -9.48 -15.46
CA GLY A 301 12.16 -10.94 -15.51
C GLY A 301 13.09 -11.72 -14.57
N VAL A 302 13.98 -11.06 -13.82
CA VAL A 302 14.80 -11.74 -12.81
C VAL A 302 13.90 -12.25 -11.69
N VAL A 303 14.20 -13.44 -11.19
CA VAL A 303 13.43 -14.06 -10.11
C VAL A 303 14.27 -14.12 -8.83
N ALA A 304 13.68 -13.72 -7.71
CA ALA A 304 14.24 -13.87 -6.38
C ALA A 304 13.24 -14.58 -5.45
N SER A 305 13.77 -15.16 -4.37
CA SER A 305 12.97 -15.83 -3.34
C SER A 305 13.20 -15.20 -1.97
N ASN A 306 12.17 -15.15 -1.15
CA ASN A 306 12.17 -14.65 0.21
C ASN A 306 12.66 -13.19 0.30
N ASP A 307 13.14 -12.80 1.49
CA ASP A 307 13.70 -11.49 1.76
C ASP A 307 15.08 -11.32 1.08
N TRP A 308 15.05 -10.91 -0.19
CA TRP A 308 16.21 -10.69 -1.03
C TRP A 308 17.04 -9.45 -0.63
N LEU A 309 16.48 -8.58 0.22
CA LEU A 309 17.15 -7.39 0.75
C LEU A 309 18.02 -7.72 1.97
N ARG A 310 17.73 -8.82 2.68
CA ARG A 310 18.43 -9.23 3.90
C ARG A 310 19.94 -9.45 3.74
N LYS A 311 20.43 -9.61 2.50
CA LYS A 311 21.86 -9.71 2.20
C LYS A 311 22.62 -8.39 2.37
N TYR A 312 21.92 -7.26 2.38
CA TYR A 312 22.52 -5.93 2.50
C TYR A 312 22.52 -5.47 3.97
N ASN A 313 23.67 -4.95 4.43
CA ASN A 313 23.82 -4.39 5.77
C ASN A 313 23.78 -2.87 5.73
N PHE A 314 22.60 -2.32 5.44
CA PHE A 314 22.37 -0.88 5.36
C PHE A 314 21.76 -0.32 6.65
N THR A 315 22.16 0.92 6.95
CA THR A 315 21.60 1.74 8.03
C THR A 315 20.19 2.21 7.68
N SER A 316 19.40 2.63 8.67
CA SER A 316 18.04 3.16 8.45
C SER A 316 18.02 4.34 7.47
N LYS A 317 19.05 5.21 7.51
CA LYS A 317 19.17 6.36 6.61
C LYS A 317 19.37 5.92 5.15
N GLU A 318 20.19 4.90 4.91
CA GLU A 318 20.44 4.35 3.58
C GLU A 318 19.18 3.68 3.02
N TRP A 319 18.46 2.90 3.85
CA TRP A 319 17.18 2.33 3.44
C TRP A 319 16.17 3.42 3.07
N LYS A 320 16.03 4.44 3.91
CA LYS A 320 15.15 5.57 3.64
C LYS A 320 15.46 6.23 2.29
N GLN A 321 16.73 6.47 2.00
CA GLN A 321 17.15 7.03 0.72
C GLN A 321 16.72 6.16 -0.47
N ILE A 322 16.90 4.84 -0.37
CA ILE A 322 16.50 3.90 -1.43
C ILE A 322 14.98 3.97 -1.67
N TYR A 323 14.18 3.89 -0.60
CA TYR A 323 12.72 3.89 -0.72
C TYR A 323 12.14 5.24 -1.15
N ASP A 324 12.73 6.36 -0.72
CA ASP A 324 12.29 7.69 -1.14
C ASP A 324 12.59 7.97 -2.63
N SER A 325 13.54 7.23 -3.22
CA SER A 325 14.04 7.47 -4.59
C SER A 325 13.52 6.47 -5.64
N CYS A 326 12.84 5.40 -5.22
CA CYS A 326 12.46 4.29 -6.10
C CYS A 326 10.94 4.08 -6.13
N ASN A 327 10.40 3.76 -7.30
CA ASN A 327 8.96 3.55 -7.51
C ASN A 327 8.55 2.07 -7.51
N GLY A 328 9.51 1.15 -7.68
CA GLY A 328 9.25 -0.29 -7.80
C GLY A 328 10.35 -1.16 -7.19
N LEU A 329 10.07 -2.46 -7.04
CA LEU A 329 11.00 -3.41 -6.42
C LEU A 329 12.29 -3.58 -7.24
N THR A 330 12.22 -3.43 -8.56
CA THR A 330 13.38 -3.54 -9.46
C THR A 330 14.36 -2.39 -9.24
N GLU A 331 13.85 -1.16 -9.14
CA GLU A 331 14.69 0.02 -8.85
C GLU A 331 15.32 -0.07 -7.46
N ILE A 332 14.55 -0.52 -6.45
CA ILE A 332 15.08 -0.76 -5.09
C ILE A 332 16.22 -1.77 -5.15
N ARG A 333 16.08 -2.82 -5.97
CA ARG A 333 17.10 -3.88 -6.12
C ARG A 333 18.39 -3.35 -6.70
N ASP A 334 18.26 -2.58 -7.77
CA ASP A 334 19.40 -2.07 -8.51
C ASP A 334 20.11 -0.98 -7.71
N MET A 335 19.37 -0.09 -7.05
CA MET A 335 19.95 0.93 -6.18
C MET A 335 20.64 0.31 -4.95
N ALA A 336 20.05 -0.71 -4.33
CA ALA A 336 20.70 -1.46 -3.25
C ALA A 336 22.02 -2.11 -3.72
N ALA A 337 22.03 -2.75 -4.89
CA ALA A 337 23.23 -3.34 -5.46
C ALA A 337 24.32 -2.29 -5.76
N GLN A 338 23.94 -1.13 -6.30
CA GLN A 338 24.85 -0.02 -6.59
C GLN A 338 25.45 0.57 -5.32
N LEU A 339 24.65 0.76 -4.27
CA LEU A 339 25.12 1.31 -3.01
C LEU A 339 26.12 0.37 -2.32
N GLU A 340 25.84 -0.94 -2.31
CA GLU A 340 26.75 -1.95 -1.78
C GLU A 340 28.07 -1.97 -2.55
N LEU A 341 28.02 -1.92 -3.89
CA LEU A 341 29.23 -1.85 -4.72
C LEU A 341 30.06 -0.61 -4.40
N LYS A 342 29.42 0.55 -4.23
CA LYS A 342 30.11 1.80 -3.86
C LYS A 342 30.80 1.68 -2.51
N LYS A 343 30.14 1.12 -1.48
CA LYS A 343 30.75 0.89 -0.16
C LYS A 343 31.95 -0.04 -0.23
N GLN A 344 31.87 -1.10 -1.04
CA GLN A 344 33.00 -2.01 -1.24
C GLN A 344 34.18 -1.33 -1.94
N GLN A 345 33.92 -0.50 -2.95
CA GLN A 345 34.94 0.29 -3.63
C GLN A 345 35.62 1.30 -2.70
N GLU A 346 34.83 2.03 -1.90
CA GLU A 346 35.35 2.98 -0.89
C GLU A 346 36.22 2.27 0.15
N LYS A 347 35.77 1.12 0.66
CA LYS A 347 36.55 0.31 1.62
C LYS A 347 37.86 -0.19 1.01
N ILE A 348 37.85 -0.64 -0.24
CA ILE A 348 39.08 -1.05 -0.96
C ILE A 348 40.00 0.16 -1.18
N ALA A 349 39.46 1.32 -1.55
CA ALA A 349 40.23 2.54 -1.76
C ALA A 349 40.89 3.02 -0.45
N GLU A 350 40.15 3.00 0.66
CA GLU A 350 40.66 3.34 2.00
C GLU A 350 41.78 2.38 2.43
N GLN A 351 41.59 1.07 2.25
CA GLN A 351 42.61 0.07 2.54
C GLN A 351 43.87 0.27 1.69
N ARG A 352 43.72 0.59 0.40
CA ARG A 352 44.86 0.89 -0.49
C ARG A 352 45.57 2.17 -0.09
N ALA A 353 44.84 3.21 0.29
CA ALA A 353 45.40 4.47 0.76
C ALA A 353 46.21 4.27 2.06
N GLU A 354 45.67 3.51 3.01
CA GLU A 354 46.34 3.17 4.26
C GLU A 354 47.59 2.29 4.03
N GLN A 355 47.52 1.31 3.13
CA GLN A 355 48.69 0.50 2.75
C GLN A 355 49.77 1.33 2.07
N LEU A 356 49.40 2.24 1.17
CA LEU A 356 50.35 3.12 0.50
C LEU A 356 51.02 4.07 1.50
N LYS A 357 50.26 4.59 2.47
CA LYS A 357 50.77 5.41 3.56
C LYS A 357 51.82 4.64 4.37
N ARG A 358 51.51 3.42 4.82
CA ARG A 358 52.46 2.57 5.57
C ARG A 358 53.73 2.26 4.76
N LYS A 359 53.59 1.92 3.47
CA LYS A 359 54.76 1.66 2.60
C LYS A 359 55.66 2.89 2.47
N LYS A 360 55.07 4.08 2.29
CA LYS A 360 55.84 5.35 2.22
C LYS A 360 56.54 5.65 3.53
N GLU A 361 55.86 5.48 4.66
CA GLU A 361 56.46 5.66 6.00
C GLU A 361 57.61 4.68 6.24
N GLU A 362 57.46 3.41 5.86
CA GLU A 362 58.51 2.38 5.95
C GLU A 362 59.69 2.64 5.01
N GLU A 363 59.43 3.11 3.79
CA GLU A 363 60.47 3.51 2.85
C GLU A 363 61.26 4.71 3.36
N GLN A 364 60.57 5.74 3.86
CA GLN A 364 61.21 6.90 4.49
C GLN A 364 62.05 6.47 5.70
N ARG A 365 61.52 5.58 6.55
CA ARG A 365 62.23 5.02 7.69
C ARG A 365 63.53 4.33 7.26
N ARG A 366 63.46 3.45 6.24
CA ARG A 366 64.63 2.74 5.70
C ARG A 366 65.65 3.70 5.11
N ASN A 367 65.22 4.72 4.37
CA ASN A 367 66.10 5.72 3.77
C ASN A 367 66.86 6.53 4.83
N ILE A 368 66.16 7.00 5.87
CA ILE A 368 66.76 7.75 6.99
C ILE A 368 67.78 6.89 7.73
N ILE A 369 67.45 5.63 8.06
CA ILE A 369 68.37 4.71 8.74
C ILE A 369 69.59 4.41 7.86
N SER A 370 69.39 4.20 6.56
CA SER A 370 70.49 3.94 5.61
C SER A 370 71.45 5.12 5.48
N ARG A 371 70.96 6.37 5.54
CA ARG A 371 71.80 7.57 5.40
C ARG A 371 72.55 7.95 6.68
N TYR A 372 71.89 7.81 7.83
CA TYR A 372 72.37 8.39 9.09
C TYR A 372 72.74 7.35 10.15
N GLY A 373 72.64 6.07 9.81
CA GLY A 373 72.87 4.95 10.73
C GLY A 373 71.73 4.77 11.74
N GLU A 374 71.78 3.67 12.47
CA GLU A 374 70.67 3.24 13.32
C GLU A 374 70.42 4.18 14.51
N TYR A 375 71.49 4.71 15.11
CA TYR A 375 71.39 5.64 16.24
C TYR A 375 70.77 6.99 15.86
N TYR A 376 71.40 7.75 14.95
CA TYR A 376 70.88 9.07 14.55
C TYR A 376 69.61 8.94 13.70
N GLY A 377 69.50 7.91 12.84
CA GLY A 377 68.30 7.66 12.06
C GLY A 377 67.05 7.43 12.93
N ALA A 378 67.17 6.63 14.00
CA ALA A 378 66.07 6.42 14.94
C ALA A 378 65.64 7.70 15.67
N LEU A 379 66.59 8.59 15.99
CA LEU A 379 66.30 9.89 16.61
C LEU A 379 65.59 10.83 15.62
N ILE A 380 66.02 10.88 14.36
CA ILE A 380 65.40 11.68 13.30
C ILE A 380 63.96 11.22 13.04
N ILE A 381 63.71 9.91 12.95
CA ILE A 381 62.35 9.33 12.79
C ILE A 381 61.45 9.73 13.97
N LYS A 382 61.98 9.75 15.20
CA LYS A 382 61.26 10.18 16.41
C LYS A 382 61.19 11.70 16.55
N LYS A 383 61.66 12.47 15.56
CA LYS A 383 61.73 13.93 15.57
C LYS A 383 62.46 14.51 16.79
N LYS A 384 63.53 13.82 17.23
CA LYS A 384 64.37 14.23 18.35
C LYS A 384 65.73 14.72 17.86
N LEU A 385 66.10 15.91 18.30
CA LEU A 385 67.44 16.46 18.09
C LEU A 385 68.33 16.22 19.31
N VAL A 386 69.60 15.90 19.07
CA VAL A 386 70.62 15.77 20.12
C VAL A 386 71.94 16.41 19.67
N PRO A 387 72.78 16.91 20.59
CA PRO A 387 74.11 17.40 20.25
C PRO A 387 74.93 16.36 19.47
N GLY A 388 75.72 16.83 18.51
CA GLY A 388 76.53 16.02 17.61
C GLY A 388 75.90 15.72 16.25
N MET A 389 74.59 15.96 16.07
CA MET A 389 73.92 15.82 14.77
C MET A 389 74.46 16.84 13.74
N SER A 390 74.58 16.44 12.47
CA SER A 390 74.97 17.37 11.40
C SER A 390 73.80 18.27 10.98
N GLN A 391 74.09 19.39 10.30
CA GLN A 391 73.04 20.26 9.75
C GLN A 391 72.04 19.51 8.85
N ALA A 392 72.52 18.55 8.05
CA ALA A 392 71.66 17.74 7.19
C ALA A 392 70.69 16.86 8.01
N MET A 393 71.17 16.25 9.10
CA MET A 393 70.32 15.47 10.02
C MET A 393 69.28 16.35 10.71
N VAL A 394 69.68 17.56 11.11
CA VAL A 394 68.75 18.53 11.71
C VAL A 394 67.69 18.98 10.71
N ASN A 395 68.08 19.18 9.44
CA ASN A 395 67.19 19.57 8.36
C ASN A 395 66.11 18.52 8.02
N GLU A 396 66.38 17.23 8.25
CA GLU A 396 65.40 16.13 8.10
C GLU A 396 64.32 16.15 9.20
N VAL A 397 64.63 16.74 10.35
CA VAL A 397 63.69 16.92 11.47
C VAL A 397 62.96 18.25 11.34
N TRP A 398 63.70 19.35 11.17
CA TRP A 398 63.22 20.72 11.06
C TRP A 398 63.86 21.41 9.85
N SER A 399 63.05 21.78 8.87
CA SER A 399 63.52 22.44 7.66
C SER A 399 64.23 23.76 8.01
N LYS A 400 65.45 23.94 7.50
CA LYS A 400 66.26 25.16 7.61
C LYS A 400 65.48 26.41 7.18
N ASP A 401 64.59 26.27 6.19
CA ASP A 401 63.75 27.37 5.69
C ASP A 401 62.78 27.95 6.73
N PHE A 402 62.56 27.27 7.87
CA PHE A 402 61.79 27.80 9.00
C PHE A 402 62.60 28.79 9.85
N PHE A 403 63.90 28.93 9.62
CA PHE A 403 64.81 29.67 10.48
C PHE A 403 65.53 30.80 9.72
N ASP A 404 65.83 31.88 10.43
CA ASP A 404 66.85 32.85 10.04
C ASP A 404 68.22 32.34 10.44
N CYS A 405 69.10 32.19 9.45
CA CYS A 405 70.43 31.61 9.64
C CYS A 405 71.49 32.71 9.65
N SER A 406 72.30 32.76 10.70
CA SER A 406 73.46 33.65 10.81
C SER A 406 74.74 32.84 10.96
N ILE A 407 75.84 33.32 10.35
CA ILE A 407 77.15 32.65 10.40
C ILE A 407 78.17 33.64 10.92
N SER A 408 78.95 33.21 11.91
CA SER A 408 80.11 33.94 12.42
C SER A 408 81.33 33.03 12.43
N THR A 409 82.51 33.62 12.20
CA THR A 409 83.79 32.92 12.28
C THR A 409 84.62 33.61 13.35
N SER A 410 84.94 32.90 14.44
CA SER A 410 85.75 33.42 15.53
C SER A 410 86.77 32.38 15.95
N SER A 411 88.03 32.80 16.11
CA SER A 411 89.14 31.93 16.55
C SER A 411 89.25 30.58 15.80
N GLY A 412 89.03 30.61 14.48
CA GLY A 412 89.10 29.43 13.60
C GLY A 412 87.91 28.47 13.69
N ARG A 413 86.88 28.80 14.47
CA ARG A 413 85.63 28.02 14.58
C ARG A 413 84.51 28.71 13.80
N ARG A 414 83.78 27.92 13.01
CA ARG A 414 82.56 28.36 12.31
C ARG A 414 81.36 28.13 13.23
N ILE A 415 80.67 29.19 13.61
CA ILE A 415 79.45 29.13 14.42
C ILE A 415 78.28 29.55 13.53
N GLU A 416 77.31 28.66 13.34
CA GLU A 416 76.07 28.94 12.61
C GLU A 416 74.88 28.85 13.57
N VAL A 417 74.04 29.87 13.62
CA VAL A 417 72.87 29.95 14.49
C VAL A 417 71.61 30.03 13.64
N TRP A 418 70.67 29.12 13.88
CA TRP A 418 69.36 29.11 13.25
C TRP A 418 68.33 29.58 14.27
N THR A 419 67.70 30.73 14.03
CA THR A 419 66.68 31.31 14.91
C THR A 419 65.31 31.16 14.26
N LEU A 420 64.32 30.64 14.99
CA LEU A 420 62.99 30.36 14.44
C LEU A 420 62.34 31.65 13.91
N ASN A 421 61.84 31.60 12.68
CA ASN A 421 61.06 32.67 12.08
C ASN A 421 59.64 32.15 11.79
N ASN A 422 58.70 32.56 12.65
CA ASN A 422 57.31 32.11 12.57
C ASN A 422 56.65 32.49 11.24
N ASP A 423 56.96 33.65 10.67
CA ASP A 423 56.37 34.09 9.41
C ASP A 423 56.87 33.23 8.24
N LYS A 424 58.17 32.92 8.19
CA LYS A 424 58.73 31.99 7.19
C LYS A 424 58.13 30.60 7.30
N MET A 425 57.96 30.12 8.53
CA MET A 425 57.31 28.83 8.78
C MET A 425 55.87 28.82 8.26
N GLN A 426 55.06 29.82 8.61
CA GLN A 426 53.66 29.92 8.18
C GLN A 426 53.52 30.06 6.66
N ILE A 427 54.35 30.89 6.02
CA ILE A 427 54.36 31.06 4.56
C ILE A 427 54.71 29.74 3.87
N LYS A 428 55.72 29.01 4.37
CA LYS A 428 56.12 27.74 3.77
C LYS A 428 55.03 26.68 3.94
N ILE A 429 54.41 26.59 5.11
CA ILE A 429 53.24 25.72 5.37
C ILE A 429 52.10 26.02 4.39
N ALA A 430 51.73 27.30 4.23
CA ALA A 430 50.67 27.70 3.32
C ALA A 430 51.03 27.42 1.84
N SER A 431 52.30 27.59 1.46
CA SER A 431 52.76 27.32 0.09
C SER A 431 52.73 25.83 -0.27
N GLU A 432 53.04 24.95 0.68
CA GLU A 432 53.02 23.50 0.48
C GLU A 432 51.59 22.94 0.52
N ALA A 433 50.73 23.50 1.38
CA ALA A 433 49.29 23.20 1.38
C ALA A 433 48.63 23.54 0.03
N ASN A 434 48.94 24.71 -0.56
CA ASN A 434 48.41 25.11 -1.87
C ASN A 434 48.91 24.27 -3.05
N LYS A 435 50.07 23.61 -2.93
CA LYS A 435 50.56 22.65 -3.94
C LYS A 435 49.82 21.31 -3.85
N ALA A 436 49.36 20.94 -2.65
CA ALA A 436 48.61 19.71 -2.42
C ALA A 436 47.20 19.74 -3.05
N ASP A 437 46.62 20.90 -3.36
CA ASP A 437 45.26 21.00 -3.93
C ASP A 437 45.15 20.69 -5.43
N LYS A 438 46.26 20.49 -6.16
CA LYS A 438 46.24 20.46 -7.65
C LYS A 438 46.41 19.09 -8.33
N SER A 439 46.61 17.99 -7.60
CA SER A 439 46.80 16.66 -8.22
C SER A 439 46.19 15.54 -7.38
N GLY A 440 45.08 14.93 -7.82
CA GLY A 440 44.21 13.96 -7.11
C GLY A 440 44.81 12.77 -6.32
N GLU A 441 46.12 12.69 -6.11
CA GLU A 441 46.80 11.91 -5.06
C GLU A 441 46.87 12.66 -3.70
N THR A 442 45.91 13.54 -3.45
CA THR A 442 45.97 14.68 -2.53
C THR A 442 45.80 14.34 -1.05
N ALA A 443 44.92 13.41 -0.71
CA ALA A 443 44.58 13.17 0.70
C ALA A 443 45.74 12.61 1.51
N VAL A 444 46.54 11.70 0.94
CA VAL A 444 47.67 11.07 1.64
C VAL A 444 48.84 12.04 1.77
N ALA A 445 49.09 12.88 0.77
CA ALA A 445 50.14 13.92 0.81
C ALA A 445 49.79 15.03 1.82
N ALA A 446 48.53 15.50 1.83
CA ALA A 446 48.03 16.46 2.82
C ALA A 446 48.03 15.88 4.24
N MET A 447 47.69 14.59 4.41
CA MET A 447 47.71 13.92 5.71
C MET A 447 49.14 13.66 6.22
N LEU A 448 50.12 13.38 5.34
CA LEU A 448 51.54 13.30 5.69
C LEU A 448 52.13 14.66 6.05
N LEU A 449 51.71 15.74 5.37
CA LEU A 449 52.06 17.12 5.72
C LEU A 449 51.46 17.50 7.09
N MET A 450 50.19 17.15 7.33
CA MET A 450 49.52 17.32 8.62
C MET A 450 50.14 16.45 9.72
N ASN A 451 50.73 15.29 9.42
CA ASN A 451 51.48 14.51 10.42
C ASN A 451 52.87 15.11 10.68
N PHE A 452 53.51 15.67 9.65
CA PHE A 452 54.79 16.38 9.76
C PHE A 452 54.65 17.71 10.53
N LEU A 453 53.48 18.36 10.43
CA LEU A 453 53.19 19.67 11.05
C LEU A 453 52.28 19.59 12.28
N GLY A 454 51.49 18.53 12.44
CA GLY A 454 50.37 18.43 13.39
C GLY A 454 50.53 17.36 14.48
N SER A 455 51.65 16.62 14.53
CA SER A 455 51.99 15.82 15.73
C SER A 455 52.94 16.55 16.70
N THR A 456 53.42 17.74 16.34
CA THR A 456 54.14 18.62 17.25
C THR A 456 53.18 19.70 17.71
N SER A 457 52.83 19.72 18.99
CA SER A 457 52.34 20.97 19.56
C SER A 457 53.35 22.05 19.19
N LEU A 458 52.89 23.22 18.71
CA LEU A 458 53.78 24.34 18.39
C LEU A 458 54.74 24.69 19.54
N SER A 459 54.45 24.23 20.76
CA SER A 459 55.33 24.30 21.94
C SER A 459 56.58 23.40 21.92
N SER A 460 56.84 22.62 20.85
CA SER A 460 58.05 21.76 20.76
C SER A 460 59.03 22.15 19.66
N VAL A 461 58.78 23.23 18.91
CA VAL A 461 59.71 23.74 17.89
C VAL A 461 60.87 24.44 18.60
N PRO A 462 62.14 24.15 18.28
CA PRO A 462 63.27 24.86 18.90
C PRO A 462 63.27 26.33 18.47
N ASN A 463 63.36 27.24 19.43
CA ASN A 463 63.51 28.68 19.21
C ASN A 463 64.87 29.02 18.57
N MET A 464 65.91 28.27 18.92
CA MET A 464 67.26 28.49 18.39
C MET A 464 68.06 27.18 18.36
N LEU A 465 68.81 26.98 17.28
CA LEU A 465 69.75 25.87 17.11
C LEU A 465 71.14 26.43 16.83
N VAL A 466 72.15 25.97 17.56
CA VAL A 466 73.54 26.42 17.40
C VAL A 466 74.40 25.28 16.88
N PHE A 467 75.16 25.57 15.83
CA PHE A 467 76.09 24.65 15.21
C PHE A 467 77.51 25.19 15.36
N MET A 468 78.44 24.35 15.81
CA MET A 468 79.87 24.63 15.76
C MET A 468 80.55 23.62 14.84
N ASN A 469 81.26 24.12 13.83
CA ASN A 469 81.92 23.30 12.80
C ASN A 469 80.96 22.22 12.25
N ASP A 470 79.77 22.66 11.83
CA ASP A 470 78.70 21.88 11.19
C ASP A 470 78.00 20.82 12.06
N LYS A 471 78.33 20.76 13.35
CA LYS A 471 77.65 19.89 14.33
C LYS A 471 76.79 20.71 15.28
N LEU A 472 75.58 20.22 15.53
CA LEU A 472 74.65 20.78 16.52
C LEU A 472 75.27 20.67 17.91
N THR A 473 75.32 21.77 18.65
CA THR A 473 75.87 21.79 20.02
C THR A 473 74.79 22.14 21.03
N ASP A 474 73.92 23.10 20.70
CA ASP A 474 72.94 23.64 21.62
C ASP A 474 71.56 23.74 20.96
N ILE A 475 70.53 23.42 21.74
CA ILE A 475 69.13 23.44 21.35
C ILE A 475 68.38 24.27 22.39
N TYR A 476 67.89 25.43 22.00
CA TYR A 476 67.07 26.29 22.83
C TYR A 476 65.61 26.12 22.42
N LYS A 477 64.75 25.83 23.41
CA LYS A 477 63.31 25.61 23.21
C LYS A 477 62.49 26.82 23.56
#